data_AF-A0A4R9JDG7-F1
#
_entry.id   AF-A0A4R9JDG7-F1
#
_cell.length_a   1.000
_cell.length_b   1.000
_cell.length_c   1.000
_cell.angle_alpha   90.00
_cell.angle_beta   90.00
_cell.angle_gamma   90.00
#
_symmetry.space_group_name_H-M   'P 1'
#
loop_
_entity.id
_entity.type
_entity.pdbx_description
1 polymer ?
#
loop_
_entity_poly.entity_id
_entity_poly.type
_entity_poly.pdbx_seq_one_letter_code
_entity_poly.pdbx_strand_id
1 'polypeptide(L)'
;MKKFNISILAVFLPIIVLASVALEREFDLRNGKILILPITGYDPRDLLSGQYLRFQIDRKYSDDICQKGDYVSSSLESATATADGSKLTKKETCVCFDSREPSEYEIRFYSDCNELKNDTTCWNYVKGECNYGNFNYPFRKYFIPEEGAQKLEEKLREPGAKIQLRIDKNGNGLIEKIIWPEVSAP
;
A
#
# COMPACT_ATOMS: atom_id res chain seq x y z
N MET A 1 -44.80 -7.74 22.11
CA MET A 1 -44.31 -7.59 20.71
C MET A 1 -43.14 -6.61 20.58
N LYS A 2 -43.22 -5.35 21.04
CA LYS A 2 -42.09 -4.38 20.96
C LYS A 2 -40.76 -4.86 21.57
N LYS A 3 -40.79 -5.47 22.77
CA LYS A 3 -39.57 -6.00 23.43
C LYS A 3 -38.95 -7.20 22.72
N PHE A 4 -39.77 -8.03 22.08
CA PHE A 4 -39.32 -9.18 21.29
C PHE A 4 -38.63 -8.70 20.00
N ASN A 5 -39.20 -7.70 19.31
CA ASN A 5 -38.59 -7.09 18.13
C ASN A 5 -37.26 -6.38 18.44
N ILE A 6 -37.15 -5.72 19.61
CA ILE A 6 -35.89 -5.11 20.06
C ILE A 6 -34.82 -6.17 20.32
N SER A 7 -35.19 -7.31 20.90
CA SER A 7 -34.25 -8.42 21.16
C SER A 7 -33.76 -9.05 19.85
N ILE A 8 -34.64 -9.23 18.87
CA ILE A 8 -34.28 -9.70 17.53
C ILE A 8 -33.33 -8.71 16.86
N LEU A 9 -33.64 -7.42 16.87
CA LEU A 9 -32.80 -6.39 16.26
C LEU A 9 -31.40 -6.34 16.90
N ALA A 10 -31.31 -6.50 18.23
CA ALA A 10 -30.05 -6.52 18.95
C ALA A 10 -29.14 -7.70 18.56
N VAL A 11 -29.72 -8.84 18.19
CA VAL A 11 -28.97 -10.02 17.70
C VAL A 11 -28.55 -9.85 16.25
N PHE A 12 -29.39 -9.25 15.40
CA PHE A 12 -29.06 -9.07 13.97
C PHE A 12 -28.10 -7.90 13.71
N LEU A 13 -28.10 -6.86 14.55
CA LEU A 13 -27.19 -5.72 14.42
C LEU A 13 -25.71 -6.13 14.27
N PRO A 14 -25.10 -6.94 15.17
CA PRO A 14 -23.70 -7.34 15.02
C PRO A 14 -23.45 -8.19 13.77
N ILE A 15 -24.41 -9.03 13.36
CA ILE A 15 -24.32 -9.84 12.14
C ILE A 15 -24.27 -8.94 10.90
N ILE A 16 -25.12 -7.91 10.85
CA ILE A 16 -25.15 -6.94 9.75
C ILE A 16 -23.86 -6.14 9.69
N VAL A 17 -23.32 -5.70 10.84
CA VAL A 17 -22.05 -4.98 10.90
C VAL A 17 -20.90 -5.85 10.37
N LEU A 18 -20.81 -7.10 10.83
CA LEU A 18 -19.79 -8.04 10.34
C LEU A 18 -19.94 -8.34 8.85
N ALA A 19 -21.18 -8.52 8.37
CA ALA A 19 -21.47 -8.74 6.96
C ALA A 19 -21.08 -7.52 6.10
N SER A 20 -21.32 -6.29 6.58
CA SER A 20 -20.91 -5.06 5.90
C SER A 20 -19.39 -5.00 5.73
N VAL A 21 -18.63 -5.30 6.79
CA VAL A 21 -17.16 -5.32 6.73
C VAL A 21 -16.67 -6.40 5.76
N ALA A 22 -17.27 -7.59 5.78
CA ALA A 22 -16.89 -8.68 4.88
C ALA A 22 -17.16 -8.33 3.40
N LEU A 23 -18.33 -7.73 3.12
CA LEU A 23 -18.71 -7.32 1.76
C LEU A 23 -17.80 -6.24 1.20
N GLU A 24 -17.40 -5.25 2.02
CA GLU A 24 -16.42 -4.24 1.61
C GLU A 24 -15.10 -4.89 1.17
N ARG A 25 -14.57 -5.83 1.97
CA ARG A 25 -13.32 -6.54 1.63
C ARG A 25 -13.44 -7.40 0.39
N GLU A 26 -14.57 -8.07 0.22
CA GLU A 26 -14.80 -8.88 -0.97
C GLU A 26 -14.92 -8.01 -2.23
N PHE A 27 -15.53 -6.84 -2.12
CA PHE A 27 -15.64 -5.90 -3.22
C PHE A 27 -14.27 -5.35 -3.65
N ASP A 28 -13.41 -5.01 -2.68
CA ASP A 28 -12.03 -4.58 -2.94
C ASP A 28 -11.22 -5.68 -3.67
N LEU A 29 -11.40 -6.93 -3.26
CA LEU A 29 -10.73 -8.08 -3.88
C LEU A 29 -11.26 -8.40 -5.29
N ARG A 30 -12.56 -8.23 -5.55
CA ARG A 30 -13.16 -8.56 -6.84
C ARG A 30 -12.92 -7.49 -7.91
N ASN A 31 -12.91 -6.22 -7.52
CA ASN A 31 -12.81 -5.09 -8.46
C ASN A 31 -11.41 -4.49 -8.57
N GLY A 32 -10.48 -4.85 -7.69
CA GLY A 32 -9.11 -4.34 -7.75
C GLY A 32 -8.36 -4.81 -8.99
N LYS A 33 -7.54 -3.94 -9.58
CA LYS A 33 -6.65 -4.33 -10.68
C LYS A 33 -5.32 -4.83 -10.12
N ILE A 34 -4.70 -5.73 -10.87
CA ILE A 34 -3.41 -6.31 -10.50
C ILE A 34 -2.29 -5.36 -10.91
N LEU A 35 -1.35 -5.14 -10.00
CA LEU A 35 -0.11 -4.38 -10.18
C LEU A 35 1.07 -5.22 -9.68
N ILE A 36 2.13 -5.32 -10.47
CA ILE A 36 3.33 -6.11 -10.16
C ILE A 36 4.49 -5.14 -10.02
N LEU A 37 5.12 -5.09 -8.85
CA LEU A 37 6.26 -4.21 -8.58
C LEU A 37 7.49 -5.01 -8.14
N PRO A 38 8.71 -4.63 -8.55
CA PRO A 38 9.91 -5.22 -8.02
C PRO A 38 10.08 -4.82 -6.55
N ILE A 39 10.50 -5.79 -5.75
CA ILE A 39 10.79 -5.59 -4.34
C ILE A 39 12.31 -5.69 -4.09
N THR A 40 12.78 -4.98 -3.07
CA THR A 40 14.18 -4.88 -2.67
C THR A 40 14.30 -4.91 -1.14
N GLY A 41 15.51 -5.15 -0.62
CA GLY A 41 15.78 -5.03 0.81
C GLY A 41 14.91 -5.95 1.67
N TYR A 42 15.13 -7.26 1.52
CA TYR A 42 14.43 -8.28 2.28
C TYR A 42 15.11 -8.49 3.64
N ASP A 43 14.36 -8.30 4.72
CA ASP A 43 14.79 -8.73 6.04
C ASP A 43 13.99 -9.97 6.45
N PRO A 44 14.61 -11.17 6.42
CA PRO A 44 13.94 -12.43 6.75
C PRO A 44 13.67 -12.62 8.24
N ARG A 45 14.18 -11.75 9.15
CA ARG A 45 14.07 -11.97 10.60
C ARG A 45 13.48 -10.79 11.35
N ASP A 46 12.15 -10.71 11.39
CA ASP A 46 11.44 -9.93 12.39
C ASP A 46 11.34 -10.73 13.71
N LEU A 47 12.42 -10.73 14.49
CA LEU A 47 12.57 -11.53 15.73
C LEU A 47 11.46 -11.32 16.78
N LEU A 48 10.69 -10.22 16.66
CA LEU A 48 9.61 -9.87 17.59
C LEU A 48 8.20 -10.11 17.03
N SER A 49 8.05 -10.37 15.72
CA SER A 49 6.73 -10.47 15.06
C SER A 49 6.42 -11.83 14.44
N GLY A 50 7.33 -12.81 14.49
CA GLY A 50 7.15 -14.14 13.91
C GLY A 50 7.50 -14.19 12.41
N GLN A 51 6.78 -15.00 11.62
CA GLN A 51 7.07 -15.21 10.18
C GLN A 51 6.50 -14.12 9.26
N TYR A 52 6.99 -12.90 9.42
CA TYR A 52 6.70 -11.82 8.48
C TYR A 52 7.97 -11.41 7.77
N LEU A 53 7.91 -11.46 6.43
CA LEU A 53 8.91 -10.84 5.58
C LEU A 53 8.67 -9.34 5.53
N ARG A 54 9.70 -8.57 5.89
CA ARG A 54 9.72 -7.13 5.60
C ARG A 54 10.42 -6.91 4.27
N PHE A 55 9.78 -6.14 3.39
CA PHE A 55 10.32 -5.77 2.09
C PHE A 55 10.13 -4.28 1.85
N GLN A 56 10.91 -3.76 0.92
CA GLN A 56 10.78 -2.41 0.40
C GLN A 56 10.50 -2.50 -1.10
N ILE A 57 9.78 -1.54 -1.66
CA ILE A 57 9.66 -1.42 -3.12
C ILE A 57 10.86 -0.65 -3.61
N ASP A 58 11.34 -0.97 -4.80
CA ASP A 58 12.50 -0.31 -5.37
C ASP A 58 12.28 1.22 -5.40
N ARG A 59 13.29 1.97 -4.92
CA ARG A 59 13.23 3.43 -4.77
C ARG A 59 12.89 4.14 -6.06
N LYS A 60 13.25 3.57 -7.20
CA LYS A 60 12.97 4.12 -8.54
C LYS A 60 11.49 4.34 -8.81
N TYR A 61 10.62 3.63 -8.08
CA TYR A 61 9.17 3.78 -8.15
C TYR A 61 8.62 4.87 -7.20
N SER A 62 9.49 5.59 -6.46
CA SER A 62 9.13 6.51 -5.37
C SER A 62 9.95 7.81 -5.26
N ASP A 63 11.02 7.98 -6.03
CA ASP A 63 12.09 8.95 -5.71
C ASP A 63 11.71 10.43 -5.93
N ASP A 64 10.82 10.75 -6.89
CA ASP A 64 10.55 12.15 -7.29
C ASP A 64 9.40 12.81 -6.50
N ILE A 65 8.45 12.05 -5.94
CA ILE A 65 7.21 12.64 -5.41
C ILE A 65 7.40 13.42 -4.11
N CYS A 66 8.21 12.89 -3.20
CA CYS A 66 8.35 13.47 -1.86
C CYS A 66 9.41 14.56 -1.80
N GLN A 67 10.40 14.57 -2.72
CA GLN A 67 11.36 15.66 -2.80
C GLN A 67 10.75 16.91 -3.44
N LYS A 68 9.83 16.73 -4.40
CA LYS A 68 9.11 17.81 -5.09
C LYS A 68 7.98 18.43 -4.24
N GLY A 69 7.45 17.66 -3.29
CA GLY A 69 6.41 18.09 -2.34
C GLY A 69 6.89 18.98 -1.19
N ASP A 70 8.20 19.00 -0.92
CA ASP A 70 8.79 19.79 0.18
C ASP A 70 9.11 21.25 -0.23
N TYR A 71 9.06 21.59 -1.53
CA TYR A 71 9.26 22.97 -2.04
C TYR A 71 8.02 23.88 -1.97
N VAL A 72 6.96 23.45 -1.26
CA VAL A 72 5.86 24.32 -0.84
C VAL A 72 5.73 24.31 0.67
N SER A 73 6.85 24.46 1.39
CA SER A 73 6.90 24.99 2.77
C SER A 73 8.34 25.21 3.23
N SER A 74 9.09 26.05 2.53
CA SER A 74 10.38 26.53 3.05
C SER A 74 10.74 27.91 2.50
N SER A 75 9.86 28.89 2.67
CA SER A 75 10.27 30.30 2.66
C SER A 75 9.26 31.18 3.40
N LEU A 76 9.13 30.98 4.71
CA LEU A 76 9.27 32.05 5.70
C LEU A 76 9.34 31.41 7.10
N GLU A 77 10.46 31.59 7.77
CA GLU A 77 10.74 31.06 9.09
C GLU A 77 9.80 31.61 10.16
N SER A 78 9.54 30.75 11.15
CA SER A 78 9.50 31.05 12.58
C SER A 78 9.37 32.52 13.01
N ALA A 79 8.23 32.87 13.62
CA ALA A 79 8.17 33.47 14.97
C ALA A 79 6.79 34.07 15.26
N THR A 80 5.77 33.22 15.43
CA THR A 80 4.65 33.57 16.32
C THR A 80 4.12 32.29 16.93
N ALA A 81 4.45 32.08 18.20
CA ALA A 81 3.70 31.17 19.06
C ALA A 81 2.29 31.75 19.24
N THR A 82 1.41 31.49 18.28
CA THR A 82 -0.03 31.61 18.47
C THR A 82 -0.55 30.22 18.80
N ALA A 83 -1.05 30.09 20.02
CA ALA A 83 -1.79 28.95 20.51
C ALA A 83 -3.07 28.78 19.67
N ASP A 84 -2.97 28.10 18.53
CA ASP A 84 -4.10 27.54 17.83
C ASP A 84 -3.69 26.22 17.17
N GLY A 85 -4.37 25.14 17.54
CA GLY A 85 -3.98 23.75 17.32
C GLY A 85 -4.14 23.30 15.86
N SER A 86 -3.36 23.86 14.95
CA SER A 86 -3.33 23.44 13.54
C SER A 86 -2.49 22.18 13.36
N LYS A 87 -3.21 21.06 13.43
CA LYS A 87 -2.81 19.68 13.14
C LYS A 87 -2.01 19.61 11.82
N LEU A 88 -0.72 19.23 11.87
CA LEU A 88 0.08 18.87 10.70
C LEU A 88 -0.69 17.83 9.88
N THR A 89 -1.37 18.25 8.81
CA THR A 89 -2.13 17.34 7.94
C THR A 89 -1.14 16.64 7.02
N LYS A 90 -0.78 15.43 7.42
CA LYS A 90 -0.09 14.42 6.63
C LYS A 90 -0.65 14.42 5.20
N LYS A 91 0.11 14.94 4.24
CA LYS A 91 -0.35 15.08 2.85
C LYS A 91 -0.32 13.71 2.19
N GLU A 92 -1.49 13.22 1.83
CA GLU A 92 -1.65 11.97 1.11
C GLU A 92 -1.14 12.18 -0.32
N THR A 93 -0.30 11.26 -0.79
CA THR A 93 0.34 11.34 -2.12
C THR A 93 0.02 10.09 -2.91
N CYS A 94 -0.04 10.23 -4.24
CA CYS A 94 -0.43 9.13 -5.12
C CYS A 94 0.59 8.89 -6.22
N VAL A 95 0.88 7.61 -6.45
CA VAL A 95 1.75 7.15 -7.54
C VAL A 95 0.90 6.41 -8.55
N CYS A 96 0.85 6.91 -9.77
CA CYS A 96 0.15 6.32 -10.89
C CYS A 96 1.06 5.42 -11.71
N PHE A 97 0.52 4.31 -12.18
CA PHE A 97 1.17 3.33 -13.05
C PHE A 97 0.35 3.18 -14.33
N ASP A 98 1.04 3.16 -15.47
CA ASP A 98 0.40 3.07 -16.79
C ASP A 98 0.13 1.63 -17.25
N SER A 99 0.75 0.65 -16.59
CA SER A 99 0.64 -0.76 -16.95
C SER A 99 0.60 -1.67 -15.71
N ARG A 100 0.28 -2.96 -15.93
CA ARG A 100 0.22 -3.98 -14.87
C ARG A 100 1.61 -4.27 -14.28
N GLU A 101 2.65 -4.21 -15.09
CA GLU A 101 4.05 -4.45 -14.68
C GLU A 101 4.89 -3.30 -15.24
N PRO A 102 4.84 -2.13 -14.57
CA PRO A 102 5.41 -0.90 -15.09
C PRO A 102 6.93 -0.92 -15.06
N SER A 103 7.52 -0.41 -16.13
CA SER A 103 8.92 -0.02 -16.13
C SER A 103 9.12 1.28 -15.33
N GLU A 104 10.36 1.60 -14.97
CA GLU A 104 10.73 2.81 -14.24
C GLU A 104 10.26 4.11 -14.93
N TYR A 105 10.01 4.07 -16.25
CA TYR A 105 9.60 5.22 -17.06
C TYR A 105 8.07 5.37 -17.22
N GLU A 106 7.28 4.40 -16.75
CA GLU A 106 5.81 4.35 -16.88
C GLU A 106 5.08 4.75 -15.59
N ILE A 107 5.67 5.70 -14.86
CA ILE A 107 5.23 6.08 -13.51
C ILE A 107 5.01 7.59 -13.47
N ARG A 108 3.86 8.01 -12.96
CA ARG A 108 3.54 9.43 -12.73
C ARG A 108 3.24 9.69 -11.27
N PHE A 109 3.64 10.85 -10.78
CA PHE A 109 3.56 11.24 -9.38
C PHE A 109 2.58 12.40 -9.19
N TYR A 110 1.67 12.28 -8.23
CA TYR A 110 0.65 13.29 -7.94
C TYR A 110 0.65 13.69 -6.48
N SER A 111 0.77 14.98 -6.22
CA SER A 111 0.74 15.52 -4.84
C SER A 111 -0.67 15.53 -4.24
N ASP A 112 -1.71 15.50 -5.08
CA ASP A 112 -3.11 15.32 -4.71
C ASP A 112 -3.72 14.21 -5.58
N CYS A 113 -4.25 13.18 -4.94
CA CYS A 113 -4.88 12.04 -5.59
C CYS A 113 -6.16 12.41 -6.38
N ASN A 114 -6.74 13.58 -6.16
CA ASN A 114 -7.89 14.04 -6.94
C ASN A 114 -7.53 14.45 -8.37
N GLU A 115 -6.30 14.93 -8.60
CA GLU A 115 -5.82 15.29 -9.93
C GLU A 115 -5.79 14.08 -10.87
N LEU A 116 -5.65 12.89 -10.30
CA LEU A 116 -5.63 11.63 -11.02
C LEU A 116 -6.96 11.32 -11.74
N LYS A 117 -8.09 11.85 -11.25
CA LYS A 117 -9.40 11.61 -11.89
C LYS A 117 -9.46 12.11 -13.34
N ASN A 118 -8.57 13.03 -13.70
CA ASN A 118 -8.48 13.60 -15.04
C ASN A 118 -7.48 12.86 -15.94
N ASP A 119 -6.68 11.95 -15.38
CA ASP A 119 -5.68 11.17 -16.12
C ASP A 119 -6.30 9.85 -16.60
N THR A 120 -6.61 9.78 -17.90
CA THR A 120 -7.17 8.57 -18.54
C THR A 120 -6.10 7.52 -18.88
N THR A 121 -4.82 7.90 -18.85
CA THR A 121 -3.69 7.00 -19.11
C THR A 121 -3.27 6.20 -17.88
N CYS A 122 -3.77 6.57 -16.69
CA CYS A 122 -3.49 5.85 -15.47
C CYS A 122 -4.19 4.47 -15.44
N TRP A 123 -3.42 3.39 -15.49
CA TRP A 123 -3.94 2.04 -15.32
C TRP A 123 -4.43 1.83 -13.88
N ASN A 124 -3.56 2.09 -12.91
CA ASN A 124 -3.90 2.05 -11.49
C ASN A 124 -2.96 2.96 -10.69
N TYR A 125 -3.33 3.30 -9.47
CA TYR A 125 -2.53 4.16 -8.61
C TYR A 125 -2.46 3.63 -7.20
N VAL A 126 -1.36 3.91 -6.52
CA VAL A 126 -1.18 3.57 -5.10
C VAL A 126 -1.16 4.85 -4.29
N LYS A 127 -1.97 4.86 -3.25
CA LYS A 127 -1.99 5.91 -2.24
C LYS A 127 -0.97 5.61 -1.15
N GLY A 128 -0.22 6.62 -0.75
CA GLY A 128 0.77 6.53 0.32
C GLY A 128 1.07 7.88 0.94
N GLU A 129 2.12 7.91 1.75
CA GLU A 129 2.46 9.07 2.56
C GLU A 129 3.94 9.36 2.42
N CYS A 130 4.28 10.64 2.27
CA CYS A 130 5.67 11.07 2.32
C CYS A 130 6.14 11.15 3.78
N ASN A 131 7.27 10.51 4.07
CA ASN A 131 7.93 10.60 5.37
C ASN A 131 9.43 10.78 5.16
N TYR A 132 10.00 11.86 5.72
CA TYR A 132 11.42 12.23 5.57
C TYR A 132 11.90 12.16 4.11
N GLY A 133 11.16 12.76 3.18
CA GLY A 133 11.50 12.78 1.75
C GLY A 133 11.36 11.44 1.01
N ASN A 134 10.82 10.39 1.64
CA ASN A 134 10.59 9.08 1.01
C ASN A 134 9.09 8.76 0.94
N PHE A 135 8.64 8.25 -0.21
CA PHE A 135 7.26 7.77 -0.33
C PHE A 135 7.11 6.42 0.36
N ASN A 136 6.23 6.38 1.35
CA ASN A 136 5.99 5.18 2.14
C ASN A 136 4.77 4.42 1.60
N TYR A 137 5.04 3.30 0.97
CA TYR A 137 3.99 2.37 0.57
C TYR A 137 3.31 1.75 1.80
N PRO A 138 1.98 1.59 1.81
CA PRO A 138 1.26 1.03 2.96
C PRO A 138 1.49 -0.49 3.13
N PHE A 139 1.95 -1.19 2.09
CA PHE A 139 2.23 -2.63 2.09
C PHE A 139 3.75 -2.88 2.21
N ARG A 140 4.20 -3.30 3.39
CA ARG A 140 5.63 -3.58 3.69
C ARG A 140 5.90 -4.91 4.37
N LYS A 141 4.85 -5.64 4.74
CA LYS A 141 4.93 -6.91 5.47
C LYS A 141 4.12 -7.98 4.73
N TYR A 142 4.73 -9.13 4.52
CA TYR A 142 4.07 -10.30 3.94
C TYR A 142 4.23 -11.49 4.89
N PHE A 143 3.12 -12.17 5.19
CA PHE A 143 3.15 -13.36 6.04
C PHE A 143 3.65 -14.56 5.25
N ILE A 144 4.63 -15.27 5.80
CA ILE A 144 5.16 -16.51 5.23
C ILE A 144 4.76 -17.67 6.15
N PRO A 145 3.98 -18.66 5.69
CA PRO A 145 3.70 -19.85 6.50
C PRO A 145 5.00 -20.60 6.86
N GLU A 146 5.08 -21.18 8.07
CA GLU A 146 6.22 -22.05 8.47
C GLU A 146 6.46 -23.17 7.48
N GLU A 147 5.37 -23.73 6.96
CA GLU A 147 5.41 -24.80 5.99
C GLU A 147 6.04 -24.30 4.68
N GLY A 148 7.31 -24.65 4.48
CA GLY A 148 8.08 -24.23 3.31
C GLY A 148 8.85 -22.92 3.48
N ALA A 149 8.85 -22.30 4.67
CA ALA A 149 9.57 -21.05 4.94
C ALA A 149 11.06 -21.14 4.57
N GLN A 150 11.74 -22.25 4.87
CA GLN A 150 13.15 -22.45 4.52
C GLN A 150 13.42 -22.38 3.01
N LYS A 151 12.52 -22.96 2.18
CA LYS A 151 12.66 -22.92 0.72
C LYS A 151 12.39 -21.52 0.17
N LEU A 152 11.50 -20.77 0.81
CA LEU A 152 11.20 -19.38 0.47
C LEU A 152 12.35 -18.45 0.88
N GLU A 153 12.98 -18.68 2.03
CA GLU A 153 14.19 -17.95 2.47
C GLU A 153 15.38 -18.14 1.52
N GLU A 154 15.57 -19.32 0.95
CA GLU A 154 16.61 -19.57 -0.05
C GLU A 154 16.35 -18.76 -1.32
N LYS A 155 15.11 -18.77 -1.83
CA LYS A 155 14.67 -17.97 -2.98
C LYS A 155 14.74 -16.46 -2.72
N LEU A 156 14.59 -16.03 -1.47
CA LEU A 156 14.71 -14.62 -1.06
C LEU A 156 16.14 -14.09 -1.15
N ARG A 157 17.15 -14.95 -1.15
CA ARG A 157 18.55 -14.54 -1.32
C ARG A 157 18.86 -14.15 -2.77
N GLU A 158 18.06 -14.63 -3.71
CA GLU A 158 18.21 -14.28 -5.12
C GLU A 158 17.55 -12.93 -5.42
N PRO A 159 18.25 -12.00 -6.08
CA PRO A 159 17.66 -10.74 -6.49
C PRO A 159 16.61 -10.97 -7.59
N GLY A 160 15.57 -10.12 -7.62
CA GLY A 160 14.57 -10.13 -8.70
C GLY A 160 13.18 -10.64 -8.31
N ALA A 161 12.91 -10.88 -7.02
CA ALA A 161 11.55 -11.10 -6.56
C ALA A 161 10.67 -9.86 -6.84
N LYS A 162 9.39 -10.13 -7.14
CA LYS A 162 8.37 -9.13 -7.44
C LYS A 162 7.15 -9.39 -6.58
N ILE A 163 6.42 -8.34 -6.22
CA ILE A 163 5.19 -8.46 -5.45
C ILE A 163 4.00 -8.23 -6.35
N GLN A 164 3.01 -9.12 -6.27
CA GLN A 164 1.72 -8.95 -6.91
C GLN A 164 0.75 -8.33 -5.92
N LEU A 165 0.30 -7.13 -6.26
CA LEU A 165 -0.63 -6.32 -5.50
C LEU A 165 -1.96 -6.29 -6.22
N ARG A 166 -3.04 -6.22 -5.44
CA ARG A 166 -4.37 -5.94 -5.93
C ARG A 166 -4.81 -4.60 -5.38
N ILE A 167 -4.99 -3.63 -6.27
CA ILE A 167 -5.25 -2.24 -5.89
C ILE A 167 -6.67 -1.86 -6.27
N ASP A 168 -7.41 -1.33 -5.30
CA ASP A 168 -8.78 -0.86 -5.46
C ASP A 168 -8.86 0.48 -6.23
N LYS A 169 -10.08 0.95 -6.50
CA LYS A 169 -10.32 2.24 -7.16
C LYS A 169 -9.92 3.48 -6.34
N ASN A 170 -9.67 3.31 -5.04
CA ASN A 170 -9.31 4.36 -4.08
C ASN A 170 -7.79 4.42 -3.85
N GLY A 171 -7.02 3.55 -4.50
CA GLY A 171 -5.58 3.44 -4.38
C GLY A 171 -5.10 2.64 -3.16
N ASN A 172 -5.99 1.93 -2.47
CA ASN A 172 -5.61 0.99 -1.40
C ASN A 172 -5.25 -0.36 -2.01
N GLY A 173 -4.16 -0.93 -1.52
CA GLY A 173 -3.62 -2.19 -2.01
C GLY A 173 -3.67 -3.32 -1.00
N LEU A 174 -3.91 -4.52 -1.49
CA LEU A 174 -3.71 -5.78 -0.79
C LEU A 174 -2.61 -6.59 -1.46
N ILE A 175 -1.76 -7.25 -0.67
CA ILE A 175 -0.75 -8.16 -1.20
C ILE A 175 -1.41 -9.48 -1.52
N GLU A 176 -1.35 -9.91 -2.78
CA GLU A 176 -1.91 -11.20 -3.21
C GLU A 176 -0.87 -12.32 -3.10
N LYS A 177 0.33 -12.11 -3.65
CA LYS A 177 1.45 -13.07 -3.59
C LYS A 177 2.78 -12.42 -3.93
N ILE A 178 3.86 -13.12 -3.63
CA ILE A 178 5.20 -12.81 -4.15
C ILE A 178 5.49 -13.73 -5.34
N ILE A 179 5.99 -13.13 -6.42
CA ILE A 179 6.48 -13.80 -7.63
C ILE A 179 8.00 -13.90 -7.48
N TRP A 180 8.49 -15.13 -7.39
CA TRP A 180 9.91 -15.42 -7.27
C TRP A 180 10.54 -15.50 -8.66
N PRO A 181 11.81 -15.06 -8.83
CA PRO A 181 12.52 -15.35 -10.06
C PRO A 181 12.58 -16.87 -10.26
N GLU A 182 12.39 -17.33 -11.50
CA GLU A 182 12.63 -18.73 -11.80
C GLU A 182 14.13 -18.96 -11.68
N VAL A 183 14.51 -19.85 -10.76
CA VAL A 183 15.90 -20.28 -10.58
C VAL A 183 16.33 -20.86 -11.92
N SER A 184 17.16 -20.14 -12.66
CA SER A 184 17.81 -20.68 -13.85
C SER A 184 18.60 -21.90 -13.40
N ALA A 185 18.10 -23.08 -13.72
CA ALA A 185 18.80 -24.32 -13.42
C ALA A 185 20.18 -24.28 -14.09
N PRO A 186 21.26 -24.61 -13.38
CA PRO A 186 22.61 -24.69 -13.96
C PRO A 186 22.71 -25.80 -15.01
#